data_AF-A0A3M1K6S8-F1
#
_entry.id   AF-A0A3M1K6S8-F1
#
_cell.length_a   1.000
_cell.length_b   1.000
_cell.length_c   1.000
_cell.angle_alpha   90.00
_cell.angle_beta   90.00
_cell.angle_gamma   90.00
#
_symmetry.space_group_name_H-M   'P 1'
#
loop_
_entity.id
_entity.type
_entity.pdbx_description
1 polymer ?
#
loop_
_entity_poly.entity_id
_entity_poly.type
_entity_poly.pdbx_seq_one_letter_code
_entity_poly.pdbx_strand_id
1 'polypeptide(L)'
;NTIDFFLLGTRGVLSLTPEKTSIENAYRFLRASVLRMLRSISQHRGYQNVVRDAELDFAGGTDLKKLVRKLAEADPEAVSLDRVLRTLRVGIVLNQVWDLDELAVAEHVRTAARRHLMLALRFYGPVRHEDVVPRALRRSKSPILDVLANSTIADDIEGVVDHIVRDADHAGATLGQGHS
;
A
#
# COMPACT_ATOMS: atom_id res chain seq x y z
N ASN A 1 15.40 6.25 3.59
CA ASN A 1 14.49 7.28 3.03
C ASN A 1 13.44 6.65 2.09
N THR A 2 12.87 5.47 2.37
CA THR A 2 11.92 4.80 1.45
C THR A 2 10.47 5.22 1.69
N ILE A 3 10.11 5.40 2.96
CA ILE A 3 8.75 5.80 3.35
C ILE A 3 8.43 7.20 2.84
N ASP A 4 9.39 8.14 2.91
CA ASP A 4 9.13 9.50 2.46
C ASP A 4 8.89 9.55 0.93
N PHE A 5 9.69 8.84 0.12
CA PHE A 5 9.40 8.72 -1.32
C PHE A 5 8.06 8.04 -1.60
N PHE A 6 7.70 7.02 -0.82
CA PHE A 6 6.40 6.36 -0.95
C PHE A 6 5.23 7.29 -0.63
N LEU A 7 5.38 8.17 0.37
CA LEU A 7 4.36 9.16 0.74
C LEU A 7 4.30 10.36 -0.20
N LEU A 8 5.40 10.68 -0.92
CA LEU A 8 5.43 11.73 -1.95
C LEU A 8 4.69 11.32 -3.22
N GLY A 9 4.57 10.03 -3.50
CA GLY A 9 3.84 9.53 -4.65
C GLY A 9 2.33 9.76 -4.53
N THR A 10 1.68 10.13 -5.64
CA THR A 10 0.21 10.20 -5.70
C THR A 10 -0.43 8.83 -5.46
N ARG A 11 0.32 7.75 -5.76
CA ARG A 11 -0.05 6.36 -5.53
C ARG A 11 1.16 5.51 -5.19
N GLY A 12 1.07 4.81 -4.07
CA GLY A 12 2.04 3.78 -3.71
C GLY A 12 1.67 2.43 -4.30
N VAL A 13 2.65 1.70 -4.83
CA VAL A 13 2.50 0.28 -5.20
C VAL A 13 3.42 -0.55 -4.31
N LEU A 14 2.87 -1.59 -3.68
CA LEU A 14 3.61 -2.50 -2.82
C LEU A 14 3.58 -3.91 -3.43
N SER A 15 4.74 -4.42 -3.80
CA SER A 15 4.90 -5.83 -4.19
C SER A 15 5.16 -6.67 -2.95
N LEU A 16 4.42 -7.76 -2.80
CA LEU A 16 4.61 -8.75 -1.73
C LEU A 16 4.50 -10.16 -2.32
N THR A 17 4.97 -11.16 -1.61
CA THR A 17 4.83 -12.59 -1.98
C THR A 17 3.86 -13.28 -1.02
N PRO A 18 3.32 -14.46 -1.37
CA PRO A 18 2.50 -15.27 -0.47
C PRO A 18 3.21 -15.70 0.83
N GLU A 19 4.53 -15.53 0.91
CA GLU A 19 5.32 -15.87 2.08
C GLU A 19 4.96 -15.03 3.31
N LYS A 20 4.83 -15.69 4.46
CA LYS A 20 4.49 -15.07 5.75
C LYS A 20 5.37 -13.87 6.09
N THR A 21 6.67 -13.97 5.87
CA THR A 21 7.65 -12.89 6.13
C THR A 21 7.40 -11.67 5.24
N SER A 22 7.08 -11.88 3.97
CA SER A 22 6.75 -10.82 3.01
C SER A 22 5.47 -10.08 3.41
N ILE A 23 4.45 -10.83 3.83
CA ILE A 23 3.19 -10.31 4.35
C ILE A 23 3.43 -9.45 5.62
N GLU A 24 4.21 -9.97 6.57
CA GLU A 24 4.55 -9.23 7.79
C GLU A 24 5.33 -7.95 7.49
N ASN A 25 6.28 -8.00 6.56
CA ASN A 25 7.07 -6.84 6.14
C ASN A 25 6.20 -5.79 5.45
N ALA A 26 5.29 -6.21 4.56
CA ALA A 26 4.32 -5.33 3.91
C ALA A 26 3.46 -4.60 4.97
N TYR A 27 2.95 -5.33 5.97
CA TYR A 27 2.16 -4.74 7.03
C TYR A 27 2.96 -3.77 7.90
N ARG A 28 4.20 -4.11 8.27
CA ARG A 28 5.12 -3.22 9.01
C ARG A 28 5.42 -1.94 8.22
N PHE A 29 5.60 -2.05 6.91
CA PHE A 29 5.85 -0.91 6.03
C PHE A 29 4.63 0.03 5.95
N LEU A 30 3.44 -0.51 5.71
CA LEU A 30 2.19 0.27 5.70
C LEU A 30 1.98 0.98 7.04
N ARG A 31 2.19 0.24 8.13
CA ARG A 31 2.11 0.76 9.48
C ARG A 31 3.08 1.92 9.73
N ALA A 32 4.34 1.78 9.35
CA ALA A 32 5.35 2.84 9.47
C ALA A 32 5.02 4.05 8.60
N SER A 33 4.44 3.82 7.40
CA SER A 33 4.01 4.86 6.48
C SER A 33 2.87 5.71 7.05
N VAL A 34 1.87 5.06 7.65
CA VAL A 34 0.78 5.74 8.36
C VAL A 34 1.35 6.59 9.49
N LEU A 35 2.18 6.04 10.37
CA LEU A 35 2.79 6.80 11.47
C LEU A 35 3.60 8.01 10.97
N ARG A 36 4.38 7.83 9.91
CA ARG A 36 5.16 8.92 9.31
C ARG A 36 4.25 10.03 8.79
N MET A 37 3.14 9.68 8.14
CA MET A 37 2.13 10.65 7.69
C MET A 37 1.47 11.37 8.87
N LEU A 38 1.08 10.66 9.93
CA LEU A 38 0.52 11.25 11.15
C LEU A 38 1.48 12.26 11.80
N ARG A 39 2.77 11.91 11.90
CA ARG A 39 3.81 12.83 12.40
C ARG A 39 3.93 14.09 11.56
N SER A 40 3.89 13.96 10.24
CA SER A 40 3.95 15.11 9.34
C SER A 40 2.77 16.06 9.61
N ILE A 41 1.55 15.52 9.70
CA ILE A 41 0.34 16.33 9.95
C ILE A 41 0.40 16.98 11.34
N SER A 42 0.80 16.23 12.37
CA SER A 42 0.82 16.74 13.75
C SER A 42 1.86 17.83 13.97
N GLN A 43 2.97 17.81 13.23
CA GLN A 43 3.95 18.89 13.25
C GLN A 43 3.36 20.22 12.76
N HIS A 44 2.53 20.18 11.73
CA HIS A 44 1.90 21.40 11.18
C HIS A 44 0.74 21.91 12.04
N ARG A 45 0.11 21.04 12.83
CA ARG A 45 -1.11 21.36 13.60
C ARG A 45 -0.88 21.48 15.12
N GLY A 46 0.32 21.19 15.62
CA GLY A 46 0.67 21.30 17.05
C GLY A 46 0.33 20.06 17.91
N TYR A 47 -0.11 18.96 17.31
CA TYR A 47 -0.55 17.73 18.02
C TYR A 47 0.58 16.73 18.32
N GLN A 48 1.82 17.20 18.40
CA GLN A 48 3.00 16.34 18.46
C GLN A 48 2.97 15.40 19.68
N ASN A 49 2.51 15.90 20.83
CA ASN A 49 2.40 15.10 22.06
C ASN A 49 1.36 13.98 21.93
N VAL A 50 0.20 14.26 21.32
CA VAL A 50 -0.86 13.26 21.16
C VAL A 50 -0.45 12.17 20.18
N VAL A 51 0.23 12.51 19.08
CA VAL A 51 0.77 11.52 18.14
C VAL A 51 1.94 10.74 18.74
N ARG A 52 2.75 11.34 19.62
CA ARG A 52 3.82 10.61 20.33
C ARG A 52 3.26 9.59 21.31
N ASP A 53 2.29 9.97 22.14
CA ASP A 53 1.68 9.08 23.13
C ASP A 53 0.91 7.94 22.44
N ALA A 54 0.27 8.28 21.32
CA ALA A 54 -0.30 7.34 20.39
C ALA A 54 0.69 6.37 19.74
N GLU A 55 1.88 6.82 19.37
CA GLU A 55 2.92 5.98 18.78
C GLU A 55 3.39 4.92 19.77
N LEU A 56 3.49 5.26 21.06
CA LEU A 56 3.81 4.33 22.13
C LEU A 56 2.72 3.25 22.28
N ASP A 57 1.44 3.65 22.24
CA ASP A 57 0.32 2.71 22.22
C ASP A 57 0.32 1.83 20.96
N PHE A 58 0.60 2.42 19.81
CA PHE A 58 0.62 1.74 18.53
C PHE A 58 1.74 0.70 18.51
N ALA A 59 2.94 1.03 19.01
CA ALA A 59 4.09 0.13 19.18
C ALA A 59 3.70 -1.19 19.88
N GLY A 60 2.81 -1.12 20.88
CA GLY A 60 2.26 -2.28 21.60
C GLY A 60 1.22 -3.15 20.86
N GLY A 61 0.95 -2.89 19.58
CA GLY A 61 -0.02 -3.64 18.77
C GLY A 61 -1.43 -3.05 18.73
N THR A 62 -1.58 -1.78 19.14
CA THR A 62 -2.88 -1.10 19.15
C THR A 62 -3.38 -0.80 17.73
N ASP A 63 -4.71 -0.86 17.54
CA ASP A 63 -5.41 -0.56 16.29
C ASP A 63 -5.43 0.96 16.01
N LEU A 64 -5.18 1.37 14.77
CA LEU A 64 -5.16 2.79 14.38
C LEU A 64 -6.51 3.46 14.65
N LYS A 65 -7.61 2.71 14.58
CA LYS A 65 -8.95 3.23 14.90
C LYS A 65 -9.05 3.73 16.32
N LYS A 66 -8.43 3.03 17.28
CA LYS A 66 -8.40 3.45 18.68
C LYS A 66 -7.63 4.75 18.82
N LEU A 67 -6.52 4.87 18.09
CA LEU A 67 -5.74 6.10 18.04
C LEU A 67 -6.57 7.27 17.46
N VAL A 68 -7.11 7.13 16.26
CA VAL A 68 -7.90 8.19 15.61
C VAL A 68 -9.07 8.63 16.51
N ARG A 69 -9.72 7.70 17.21
CA ARG A 69 -10.77 8.03 18.16
C ARG A 69 -10.26 8.85 19.36
N LYS A 70 -9.16 8.44 20.00
CA LYS A 70 -8.55 9.21 21.10
C LYS A 70 -8.15 10.62 20.65
N LEU A 71 -7.60 10.74 19.43
CA LEU A 71 -7.27 12.03 18.83
C LEU A 71 -8.51 12.90 18.62
N ALA A 72 -9.60 12.34 18.10
CA ALA A 72 -10.85 13.06 17.88
C ALA A 72 -11.54 13.51 19.18
N GLU A 73 -11.39 12.75 20.27
CA GLU A 73 -11.86 13.14 21.61
C GLU A 73 -11.05 14.31 22.18
N ALA A 74 -9.74 14.35 21.92
CA ALA A 74 -8.84 15.41 22.39
C ALA A 74 -8.92 16.68 21.54
N ASP A 75 -9.17 16.54 20.23
CA ASP A 75 -9.32 17.65 19.30
C ASP A 75 -10.35 17.34 18.19
N PRO A 76 -11.47 18.08 18.12
CA PRO A 76 -12.45 17.94 17.05
C PRO A 76 -11.89 18.13 15.62
N GLU A 77 -10.82 18.92 15.42
CA GLU A 77 -10.15 19.06 14.12
C GLU A 77 -9.46 17.76 13.66
N ALA A 78 -9.20 16.81 14.57
CA ALA A 78 -8.65 15.50 14.24
C ALA A 78 -9.63 14.62 13.43
N VAL A 79 -10.90 15.01 13.29
CA VAL A 79 -11.85 14.41 12.33
C VAL A 79 -11.31 14.49 10.90
N SER A 80 -10.47 15.48 10.58
CA SER A 80 -9.77 15.58 9.29
C SER A 80 -8.80 14.42 9.04
N LEU A 81 -8.33 13.74 10.08
CA LEU A 81 -7.34 12.68 9.97
C LEU A 81 -7.87 11.44 9.23
N ASP A 82 -9.13 11.06 9.43
CA ASP A 82 -9.76 9.99 8.63
C ASP A 82 -9.74 10.35 7.14
N ARG A 83 -10.02 11.62 6.82
CA ARG A 83 -9.98 12.13 5.45
C ARG A 83 -8.57 12.06 4.88
N VAL A 84 -7.54 12.42 5.66
CA VAL A 84 -6.14 12.34 5.23
C VAL A 84 -5.66 10.88 5.10
N LEU A 85 -6.11 9.99 5.98
CA LEU A 85 -5.81 8.55 5.83
C LEU A 85 -6.39 7.99 4.53
N ARG A 86 -7.57 8.46 4.12
CA ARG A 86 -8.17 8.11 2.82
C ARG A 86 -7.43 8.69 1.62
N THR A 87 -6.63 9.75 1.79
CA THR A 87 -5.78 10.26 0.70
C THR A 87 -4.56 9.40 0.47
N LEU A 88 -4.18 8.53 1.42
CA LEU A 88 -3.11 7.57 1.20
C LEU A 88 -3.61 6.43 0.32
N ARG A 89 -3.23 6.47 -0.96
CA ARG A 89 -3.67 5.51 -1.97
C ARG A 89 -2.57 4.50 -2.21
N VAL A 90 -2.79 3.29 -1.72
CA VAL A 90 -1.85 2.19 -1.87
C VAL A 90 -2.53 1.05 -2.60
N GLY A 91 -1.86 0.53 -3.61
CA GLY A 91 -2.21 -0.76 -4.18
C GLY A 91 -1.12 -1.80 -3.96
N ILE A 92 -1.52 -3.05 -4.08
CA ILE A 92 -0.68 -4.22 -3.85
C ILE A 92 -0.63 -5.11 -5.10
N VAL A 93 0.54 -5.69 -5.33
CA VAL A 93 0.80 -6.73 -6.34
C VAL A 93 1.27 -7.97 -5.59
N LEU A 94 0.63 -9.11 -5.85
CA LEU A 94 1.03 -10.38 -5.25
C LEU A 94 1.98 -11.10 -6.21
N ASN A 95 3.28 -11.00 -5.97
CA ASN A 95 4.34 -11.55 -6.79
C ASN A 95 4.71 -12.98 -6.37
N GLN A 96 5.33 -13.74 -7.27
CA GLN A 96 5.76 -15.13 -7.05
C GLN A 96 4.61 -16.04 -6.57
N VAL A 97 3.45 -15.93 -7.24
CA VAL A 97 2.31 -16.80 -6.99
C VAL A 97 2.51 -18.13 -7.71
N TRP A 98 2.47 -19.23 -6.97
CA TRP A 98 2.56 -20.59 -7.49
C TRP A 98 1.19 -21.15 -7.81
N ASP A 99 0.23 -20.94 -6.91
CA ASP A 99 -1.12 -21.51 -7.01
C ASP A 99 -2.20 -20.42 -6.89
N LEU A 100 -3.34 -20.61 -7.57
CA LEU A 100 -4.45 -19.66 -7.53
C LEU A 100 -5.06 -19.52 -6.12
N ASP A 101 -4.92 -20.53 -5.26
CA ASP A 101 -5.39 -20.46 -3.87
C ASP A 101 -4.61 -19.42 -3.05
N GLU A 102 -3.37 -19.11 -3.43
CA GLU A 102 -2.55 -18.08 -2.77
C GLU A 102 -3.10 -16.67 -3.00
N LEU A 103 -3.99 -16.46 -3.97
CA LEU A 103 -4.67 -15.18 -4.19
C LEU A 103 -5.48 -14.73 -2.95
N ALA A 104 -5.92 -15.68 -2.11
CA ALA A 104 -6.58 -15.37 -0.85
C ALA A 104 -5.71 -14.50 0.09
N VAL A 105 -4.38 -14.59 -0.02
CA VAL A 105 -3.43 -13.75 0.74
C VAL A 105 -3.68 -12.27 0.49
N ALA A 106 -3.92 -11.87 -0.76
CA ALA A 106 -4.16 -10.47 -1.09
C ALA A 106 -5.37 -9.93 -0.34
N GLU A 107 -6.47 -10.70 -0.27
CA GLU A 107 -7.68 -10.26 0.44
C GLU A 107 -7.49 -10.26 1.97
N HIS A 108 -6.72 -11.20 2.52
CA HIS A 108 -6.34 -11.17 3.95
C HIS A 108 -5.57 -9.90 4.29
N VAL A 109 -4.59 -9.51 3.46
CA VAL A 109 -3.80 -8.29 3.65
C VAL A 109 -4.68 -7.04 3.56
N ARG A 110 -5.56 -6.97 2.56
CA ARG A 110 -6.53 -5.86 2.40
C ARG A 110 -7.45 -5.75 3.60
N THR A 111 -7.97 -6.87 4.09
CA THR A 111 -8.85 -6.92 5.26
C THR A 111 -8.13 -6.48 6.53
N ALA A 112 -6.91 -6.96 6.76
CA ALA A 112 -6.10 -6.55 7.91
C ALA A 112 -5.75 -5.06 7.86
N ALA A 113 -5.33 -4.54 6.72
CA ALA A 113 -5.02 -3.12 6.53
C ALA A 113 -6.26 -2.23 6.74
N ARG A 114 -7.42 -2.62 6.21
CA ARG A 114 -8.69 -1.90 6.44
C ARG A 114 -9.11 -1.94 7.91
N ARG A 115 -8.94 -3.08 8.57
CA ARG A 115 -9.35 -3.27 9.96
C ARG A 115 -8.50 -2.43 10.91
N HIS A 116 -7.17 -2.51 10.76
CA HIS A 116 -6.22 -2.05 11.77
C HIS A 116 -5.44 -0.80 11.40
N LEU A 117 -5.33 -0.49 10.10
CA LEU A 117 -4.63 0.70 9.60
C LEU A 117 -5.59 1.69 8.92
N MET A 118 -6.89 1.36 8.87
CA MET A 118 -7.91 2.17 8.19
C MET A 118 -7.58 2.45 6.70
N LEU A 119 -6.75 1.60 6.08
CA LEU A 119 -6.34 1.75 4.69
C LEU A 119 -7.17 0.84 3.78
N ALA A 120 -7.74 1.43 2.74
CA ALA A 120 -8.38 0.70 1.66
C ALA A 120 -7.35 0.38 0.57
N LEU A 121 -6.71 -0.79 0.68
CA LEU A 121 -5.73 -1.23 -0.30
C LEU A 121 -6.41 -1.70 -1.60
N ARG A 122 -5.87 -1.28 -2.75
CA ARG A 122 -6.27 -1.78 -4.07
C ARG A 122 -5.45 -3.01 -4.43
N PHE A 123 -6.05 -4.03 -5.05
CA PHE A 123 -5.29 -5.15 -5.61
C PHE A 123 -5.13 -4.94 -7.10
N TYR A 124 -3.90 -4.93 -7.59
CA TYR A 124 -3.60 -4.76 -9.03
C TYR A 124 -3.44 -6.07 -9.76
N GLY A 125 -3.27 -7.18 -9.06
CA GLY A 125 -3.20 -8.51 -9.66
C GLY A 125 -2.02 -9.33 -9.15
N PRO A 126 -2.01 -10.63 -9.50
CA PRO A 126 -0.88 -11.49 -9.24
C PRO A 126 0.19 -11.39 -10.32
N VAL A 127 1.40 -11.79 -9.99
CA VAL A 127 2.46 -12.15 -10.93
C VAL A 127 2.90 -13.56 -10.59
N ARG A 128 2.64 -14.50 -11.51
CA ARG A 128 2.92 -15.92 -11.30
C ARG A 128 4.42 -16.20 -11.32
N HIS A 129 4.82 -17.19 -10.54
CA HIS A 129 6.19 -17.69 -10.53
C HIS A 129 6.50 -18.42 -11.84
N GLU A 130 7.66 -18.12 -12.42
CA GLU A 130 8.19 -18.83 -13.57
C GLU A 130 9.68 -19.13 -13.37
N ASP A 131 10.05 -20.42 -13.38
CA ASP A 131 11.44 -20.87 -13.19
C ASP A 131 12.41 -20.35 -14.25
N VAL A 132 11.90 -19.94 -15.42
CA VAL A 132 12.70 -19.39 -16.50
C VAL A 132 13.21 -17.99 -16.18
N VAL A 133 12.53 -17.23 -15.29
CA VAL A 133 12.80 -15.82 -15.02
C VAL A 133 14.19 -15.59 -14.42
N PRO A 134 14.62 -16.29 -13.34
CA PRO A 134 15.97 -16.13 -12.82
C PRO A 134 17.06 -16.46 -13.85
N ARG A 135 16.82 -17.43 -14.73
CA ARG A 135 17.76 -17.81 -15.79
C ARG A 135 17.82 -16.74 -16.89
N ALA A 136 16.68 -16.19 -17.28
CA ALA A 136 16.57 -15.11 -18.25
C ALA A 136 17.30 -13.84 -17.76
N LEU A 137 17.02 -13.41 -16.53
CA LEU A 137 17.64 -12.22 -15.91
C LEU A 137 19.15 -12.35 -15.69
N ARG A 138 19.66 -13.57 -15.47
CA ARG A 138 21.12 -13.79 -15.38
C ARG A 138 21.82 -13.71 -16.73
N ARG A 139 21.12 -14.05 -17.82
CA ARG A 139 21.69 -14.08 -19.18
C ARG A 139 21.61 -12.73 -19.89
N SER A 140 20.64 -11.89 -19.52
CA SER A 140 20.37 -10.61 -20.14
C SER A 140 20.19 -9.54 -19.06
N LYS A 141 20.81 -8.37 -19.22
CA LYS A 141 20.54 -7.19 -18.39
C LYS A 141 19.29 -6.43 -18.82
N SER A 142 18.50 -7.00 -19.72
CA SER A 142 17.31 -6.36 -20.28
C SER A 142 16.09 -6.62 -19.40
N PRO A 143 15.08 -5.73 -19.42
CA PRO A 143 13.76 -5.96 -18.83
C PRO A 143 13.20 -7.34 -19.18
N ILE A 144 12.46 -7.95 -18.26
CA ILE A 144 11.92 -9.30 -18.46
C ILE A 144 10.96 -9.38 -19.65
N LEU A 145 10.21 -8.30 -19.91
CA LEU A 145 9.30 -8.19 -21.05
C LEU A 145 10.03 -8.24 -22.40
N ASP A 146 11.27 -7.78 -22.48
CA ASP A 146 12.07 -7.85 -23.71
C ASP A 146 12.60 -9.26 -23.97
N VAL A 147 12.75 -10.05 -22.90
CA VAL A 147 13.32 -11.40 -22.94
C VAL A 147 12.25 -12.48 -23.03
N LEU A 148 11.08 -12.24 -22.44
CA LEU A 148 9.96 -13.18 -22.31
C LEU A 148 8.64 -12.55 -22.79
N ALA A 149 8.65 -11.89 -23.94
CA ALA A 149 7.50 -11.13 -24.46
C ALA A 149 6.20 -11.94 -24.67
N ASN A 150 6.26 -13.27 -24.70
CA ASN A 150 5.09 -14.15 -24.90
C ASN A 150 4.97 -15.20 -23.76
N SER A 151 5.37 -14.84 -22.54
CA SER A 151 5.24 -15.74 -21.39
C SER A 151 4.16 -15.27 -20.43
N THR A 152 3.75 -16.19 -19.56
CA THR A 152 2.74 -15.98 -18.51
C THR A 152 3.05 -14.75 -17.65
N ILE A 153 4.32 -14.50 -17.33
CA ILE A 153 4.74 -13.34 -16.55
C ILE A 153 4.56 -12.03 -17.31
N ALA A 154 4.68 -12.03 -18.65
CA ALA A 154 4.41 -10.84 -19.46
C ALA A 154 2.92 -10.50 -19.41
N ASP A 155 2.05 -11.49 -19.62
CA ASP A 155 0.60 -11.33 -19.51
C ASP A 155 0.19 -10.81 -18.12
N ASP A 156 0.80 -11.37 -17.06
CA ASP A 156 0.51 -10.96 -15.68
C ASP A 156 0.95 -9.51 -15.41
N ILE A 157 2.14 -9.13 -15.89
CA ILE A 157 2.65 -7.75 -15.75
C ILE A 157 1.77 -6.77 -16.54
N GLU A 158 1.37 -7.12 -17.76
CA GLU A 158 0.47 -6.29 -18.56
C GLU A 158 -0.88 -6.11 -17.84
N GLY A 159 -1.45 -7.17 -17.29
CA GLY A 159 -2.67 -7.10 -16.48
C GLY A 159 -2.54 -6.19 -15.24
N VAL A 160 -1.40 -6.26 -14.54
CA VAL A 160 -1.10 -5.38 -13.41
C VAL A 160 -1.01 -3.92 -13.86
N VAL A 161 -0.30 -3.64 -14.96
CA VAL A 161 -0.17 -2.29 -15.52
C VAL A 161 -1.53 -1.74 -15.92
N ASP A 162 -2.35 -2.52 -16.60
CA ASP A 162 -3.72 -2.17 -16.98
C ASP A 162 -4.57 -1.74 -15.79
N HIS A 163 -4.50 -2.48 -14.68
CA HIS A 163 -5.23 -2.13 -13.46
C HIS A 163 -4.69 -0.86 -12.78
N ILE A 164 -3.38 -0.61 -12.84
CA ILE A 164 -2.75 0.60 -12.31
C ILE A 164 -3.18 1.82 -13.14
N VAL A 165 -3.12 1.74 -14.47
CA VAL A 165 -3.49 2.83 -15.38
C VAL A 165 -4.98 3.13 -15.25
N ARG A 166 -5.85 2.12 -15.26
CA ARG A 166 -7.29 2.32 -15.04
C ARG A 166 -7.56 2.98 -13.70
N ASP A 167 -6.92 2.53 -12.61
CA ASP A 167 -7.09 3.22 -11.33
C ASP A 167 -6.62 4.67 -11.39
N ALA A 168 -5.50 4.94 -12.08
CA ALA A 168 -4.94 6.27 -12.30
C ALA A 168 -5.97 7.23 -12.89
N ASP A 169 -6.55 6.83 -14.03
CA ASP A 169 -7.51 7.61 -14.82
C ASP A 169 -8.81 7.89 -14.05
N HIS A 170 -9.35 6.89 -13.36
CA HIS A 170 -10.58 7.04 -12.58
C HIS A 170 -10.44 8.10 -11.49
N ALA A 171 -9.24 8.36 -10.98
CA ALA A 171 -9.06 9.43 -10.01
C ALA A 171 -8.83 10.80 -10.60
N GLY A 172 -8.19 10.87 -11.78
CA GLY A 172 -8.11 12.13 -12.52
C GLY A 172 -9.50 12.67 -12.81
N ALA A 173 -10.42 11.78 -13.21
CA ALA A 173 -11.82 12.11 -13.46
C ALA A 173 -12.56 12.63 -12.20
N THR A 174 -12.37 12.00 -11.04
CA THR A 174 -13.03 12.43 -9.78
C THR A 174 -12.48 13.76 -9.25
N LEU A 175 -11.21 14.08 -9.47
CA LEU A 175 -10.60 15.35 -9.06
C LEU A 175 -11.01 16.52 -9.98
N GLY A 176 -11.38 16.25 -11.24
CA GLY A 176 -11.85 17.27 -12.20
C GLY A 176 -13.29 17.75 -11.98
N GLN A 177 -14.10 17.06 -11.17
CA GLN A 177 -15.50 17.44 -10.91
C GLN A 177 -15.74 18.17 -9.58
N GLY A 178 -14.67 18.53 -8.85
CA GLY A 178 -14.74 19.26 -7.57
C GLY A 178 -14.56 20.78 -7.66
N HIS A 179 -14.40 21.33 -8.87
CA HIS A 179 -14.25 22.76 -9.12
C HIS A 179 -15.23 23.22 -10.21
N SER A 180 -16.50 23.36 -9.83
CA SER A 180 -17.48 24.22 -10.50
C SER A 180 -18.47 24.71 -9.45
#